data_AF-A0A7J3W7M5-F1
#
_entry.id   AF-A0A7J3W7M5-F1
#
_cell.length_a   1.000
_cell.length_b   1.000
_cell.length_c   1.000
_cell.angle_alpha   90.00
_cell.angle_beta   90.00
_cell.angle_gamma   90.00
#
_symmetry.space_group_name_H-M   'P 1'
#
loop_
_entity.id
_entity.type
_entity.pdbx_description
1 polymer ?
#
loop_
_entity_poly.entity_id
_entity_poly.type
_entity_poly.pdbx_seq_one_letter_code
_entity_poly.pdbx_strand_id
1 'polypeptide(L)' 'IAANAPILCLIMYGIVTLLIARLAYKRRIKPKPVKLELLFCPYCGARLPRGALYCPYCGRRIQYY' A
#
# COMPACT_ATOMS: atom_id res chain seq x y z
N ILE A 1 5.42 27.28 42.36
CA ILE A 1 6.13 26.72 41.18
C ILE A 1 5.64 25.29 40.81
N ALA A 2 4.65 24.69 41.49
CA ALA A 2 4.30 23.27 41.28
C ALA A 2 3.00 22.97 40.47
N ALA A 3 2.27 23.98 39.98
CA ALA A 3 0.96 23.75 39.33
C ALA A 3 1.04 23.11 37.93
N ASN A 4 2.22 23.11 37.30
CA ASN A 4 2.38 22.75 35.89
C ASN A 4 2.91 21.32 35.70
N ALA A 5 3.37 20.67 36.78
CA ALA A 5 3.88 19.30 36.77
C ALA A 5 2.89 18.25 36.23
N PRO A 6 1.59 18.25 36.61
CA PRO A 6 0.65 17.27 36.06
C PRO A 6 0.35 17.51 34.57
N ILE A 7 0.35 18.78 34.12
CA ILE A 7 0.10 19.16 32.72
C ILE A 7 1.23 18.65 31.83
N LEU A 8 2.49 18.78 32.27
CA LEU A 8 3.65 18.27 31.54
C LEU A 8 3.62 16.74 31.40
N CYS A 9 3.18 16.01 32.43
CA CYS A 9 3.02 14.56 32.37
C CYS A 9 1.95 14.13 31.34
N LEU A 10 0.80 14.81 31.30
CA LEU A 10 -0.26 14.52 30.35
C LEU A 10 0.19 14.77 28.91
N ILE A 11 0.91 15.87 28.67
CA ILE A 11 1.47 16.20 27.36
C ILE A 11 2.51 15.14 26.96
N MET A 12 3.40 14.74 27.87
CA MET A 12 4.40 13.71 27.60
C MET A 12 3.77 12.35 27.27
N TYR A 13 2.81 11.89 28.08
CA TYR A 13 2.12 10.63 27.81
C TYR A 13 1.29 10.67 26.52
N GLY A 14 0.64 11.80 26.23
CA GLY A 14 -0.13 12.00 24.99
C GLY A 14 0.75 12.00 23.74
N ILE A 15 1.88 12.71 23.76
CA ILE A 15 2.82 12.71 22.64
C ILE A 15 3.39 11.30 22.43
N VAL A 16 3.80 10.61 23.51
CA VAL A 16 4.36 9.25 23.43
C VAL A 16 3.34 8.25 22.85
N THR A 17 2.09 8.28 23.32
CA THR A 17 1.03 7.38 22.81
C THR A 17 0.70 7.66 21.34
N LEU A 18 0.63 8.94 20.93
CA LEU A 18 0.44 9.33 19.53
C LEU A 18 1.61 8.89 18.64
N LEU A 19 2.85 9.02 19.11
CA LEU A 19 4.03 8.58 18.37
C LEU A 19 4.04 7.05 18.19
N ILE A 20 3.75 6.29 19.25
CA ILE A 20 3.65 4.82 19.19
C ILE A 20 2.55 4.40 18.20
N ALA A 21 1.35 5.00 18.31
CA ALA A 21 0.24 4.74 17.40
C ALA A 21 0.59 5.04 15.94
N ARG A 22 1.26 6.18 15.67
CA ARG A 22 1.71 6.56 14.32
C ARG A 22 2.73 5.59 13.74
N LEU A 23 3.69 5.13 14.56
CA LEU A 23 4.68 4.14 14.16
C LEU A 23 4.04 2.77 13.87
N ALA A 24 3.07 2.34 14.68
CA ALA A 24 2.31 1.11 14.47
C ALA A 24 1.47 1.19 13.19
N TYR A 25 0.79 2.31 12.94
CA TYR A 25 -0.03 2.54 11.75
C TYR A 25 0.81 2.48 10.46
N LYS A 26 1.97 3.17 10.43
CA LYS A 26 2.85 3.23 9.24
C LYS A 26 3.38 1.85 8.81
N ARG A 27 3.46 0.88 9.72
CA ARG A 27 3.94 -0.48 9.40
C ARG A 27 2.89 -1.34 8.67
N ARG A 28 1.59 -1.05 8.79
CA ARG A 28 0.51 -1.90 8.25
C ARG A 28 0.28 -1.73 6.74
N ILE A 29 0.71 -0.62 6.14
CA ILE A 29 0.31 -0.21 4.78
C ILE A 29 1.47 -0.37 3.78
N LYS A 30 2.27 -1.45 3.87
CA LYS A 30 3.24 -1.77 2.81
C LYS A 30 2.51 -2.53 1.71
N PRO A 31 2.20 -1.94 0.54
CA PRO A 31 1.63 -2.70 -0.57
C PRO A 31 2.64 -3.77 -1.00
N LYS A 32 2.17 -5.01 -1.18
CA LYS A 32 3.00 -6.10 -1.71
C LYS A 32 3.45 -5.70 -3.12
N PRO A 33 4.76 -5.73 -3.45
CA PRO A 33 5.21 -5.41 -4.79
C PRO A 33 4.59 -6.42 -5.76
N VAL A 34 3.83 -5.92 -6.74
CA VAL A 34 3.26 -6.76 -7.81
C VAL A 34 4.42 -7.18 -8.70
N LYS A 35 4.74 -8.48 -8.71
CA LYS A 35 5.75 -9.05 -9.61
C LYS A 35 5.20 -8.97 -11.04
N LEU A 36 5.66 -8.00 -11.83
CA LEU A 36 5.31 -7.87 -13.25
C LEU A 36 6.08 -8.93 -14.05
N GLU A 37 5.58 -10.16 -14.02
CA GLU A 37 5.89 -11.11 -15.08
C GLU A 37 5.10 -10.66 -16.32
N LEU A 38 5.80 -10.38 -17.41
CA LEU A 38 5.20 -9.80 -18.62
C LEU A 38 4.83 -10.91 -19.59
N LEU A 39 3.61 -10.84 -20.12
CA LEU A 39 3.09 -11.70 -21.19
C LEU A 39 2.75 -10.83 -22.41
N PHE A 40 2.53 -11.47 -23.55
CA PHE A 40 2.02 -10.79 -24.73
C PHE A 40 0.55 -11.15 -24.95
N CYS A 41 -0.22 -10.19 -25.45
CA CYS A 41 -1.60 -10.41 -25.86
C CYS A 41 -1.61 -11.30 -27.11
N PRO A 42 -2.29 -12.46 -27.11
CA PRO A 42 -2.31 -13.35 -28.27
C PRO A 42 -3.02 -12.75 -29.48
N TYR A 43 -3.78 -11.66 -29.29
CA TYR A 43 -4.58 -11.07 -30.35
C TYR A 43 -4.03 -9.76 -30.92
N CYS A 44 -3.15 -9.05 -30.23
CA CYS A 44 -2.59 -7.78 -30.72
C CYS A 44 -1.09 -7.62 -30.45
N GLY A 45 -0.46 -8.57 -29.74
CA GLY A 45 0.97 -8.51 -29.42
C GLY A 45 1.33 -7.47 -28.35
N ALA A 46 0.36 -6.77 -27.75
CA ALA A 46 0.66 -5.82 -26.68
C ALA A 46 1.22 -6.51 -25.44
N ARG A 47 2.14 -5.85 -24.74
CA ARG A 47 2.74 -6.37 -23.52
C ARG A 47 1.79 -6.16 -22.33
N LEU A 48 1.55 -7.21 -21.57
CA LEU A 48 0.55 -7.29 -20.51
C LEU A 48 1.18 -7.79 -19.21
N PRO A 49 0.70 -7.33 -18.03
CA PRO A 49 1.06 -7.95 -16.77
C PRO A 49 0.43 -9.35 -16.63
N ARG A 50 1.12 -10.28 -15.97
CA ARG A 50 0.54 -11.59 -15.61
C ARG A 50 -0.73 -11.42 -14.79
N GLY A 51 -1.75 -12.20 -15.14
CA GLY A 51 -3.07 -12.15 -14.50
C GLY A 51 -4.02 -11.09 -15.09
N ALA A 52 -3.64 -10.38 -16.16
CA ALA A 52 -4.59 -9.53 -16.88
C ALA A 52 -5.74 -10.38 -17.45
N LEU A 53 -6.98 -10.04 -17.08
CA LEU A 53 -8.20 -10.69 -17.59
C LEU A 53 -8.61 -10.13 -18.95
N TYR A 54 -8.29 -8.87 -19.24
CA TYR A 54 -8.60 -8.17 -20.48
C TYR A 54 -7.39 -7.37 -20.95
N CYS A 55 -7.23 -7.24 -22.26
CA CYS A 55 -6.19 -6.43 -22.85
C CYS A 55 -6.63 -4.95 -22.90
N PRO A 56 -5.92 -4.00 -22.26
CA PRO A 56 -6.29 -2.59 -22.29
C PRO A 56 -6.05 -1.94 -23.66
N TYR A 57 -5.29 -2.59 -24.53
CA TYR A 57 -4.98 -2.08 -25.86
C TYR A 57 -5.98 -2.51 -26.94
N CYS A 58 -6.54 -3.73 -26.83
CA CYS A 58 -7.48 -4.26 -27.85
C CYS A 58 -8.86 -4.63 -27.31
N GLY A 59 -9.09 -4.52 -25.99
CA GLY A 59 -10.39 -4.78 -25.34
C GLY A 59 -10.77 -6.25 -25.21
N ARG A 60 -10.01 -7.19 -25.81
CA ARG A 60 -10.33 -8.61 -25.77
C ARG A 60 -9.99 -9.25 -24.42
N ARG A 61 -10.82 -10.21 -24.01
CA ARG A 61 -10.54 -11.09 -22.86
C ARG A 61 -9.32 -11.96 -23.17
N ILE A 62 -8.43 -12.08 -22.21
CA ILE A 62 -7.22 -12.87 -22.34
C ILE A 62 -7.53 -14.29 -21.84
N GLN A 63 -7.47 -15.27 -22.75
CA GLN A 63 -7.53 -16.69 -22.44
C GLN A 63 -6.23 -17.31 -22.95
N TYR A 64 -5.37 -17.71 -22.02
CA TYR A 64 -4.23 -18.57 -22.33
C TYR A 64 -4.74 -20.01 -22.22
N TYR A 65 -4.64 -20.77 -23.31
CA TYR A 65 -4.91 -22.21 -23.34
C TYR A 65 -3.84 -22.97 -22.55
#